data_AF-A0A7C4HLZ3-F1
#
_entry.id   AF-A0A7C4HLZ3-F1
#
_cell.length_a   1.000
_cell.length_b   1.000
_cell.length_c   1.000
_cell.angle_alpha   90.00
_cell.angle_beta   90.00
_cell.angle_gamma   90.00
#
_symmetry.space_group_name_H-M   'P 1'
#
loop_
_entity.id
_entity.type
_entity.pdbx_description
1 polymer ?
#
loop_
_entity_poly.entity_id
_entity_poly.type
_entity_poly.pdbx_seq_one_letter_code
_entity_poly.pdbx_strand_id
1 'polypeptide(L)'
;MSSEGEVRRGLTWRSLLALTFSLALVQPVMIYYYLISGQWFPLQAWIVILLWSEIAHYLGSPLTKQELFILLSFQWMASYYAGLYSMGGGYDFLKNMYMAYSQPSYALGVAQYVPSWWIPPETEVLRIYREVSFLYFDPVWLLPISITVLAMIFGFIADVSMGYFTYSLYVKVEKLQFP
;
A
#
# COMPACT_ATOMS: atom_id res chain seq x y z
N MET A 1 -3.42 43.07 4.87
CA MET A 1 -2.09 42.62 4.39
C MET A 1 -1.71 41.37 5.17
N SER A 2 -2.14 40.22 4.68
CA SER A 2 -1.75 38.91 5.22
C SER A 2 -0.30 38.65 4.82
N SER A 3 0.58 38.48 5.81
CA SER A 3 1.98 38.17 5.61
C SER A 3 2.16 36.98 4.65
N GLU A 4 2.92 37.22 3.59
CA GLU A 4 3.43 36.20 2.69
C GLU A 4 4.33 35.23 3.46
N GLY A 5 4.06 33.93 3.34
CA GLY A 5 5.13 32.93 3.36
C GLY A 5 5.58 32.31 4.68
N GLU A 6 4.79 32.33 5.77
CA GLU A 6 5.12 31.42 6.89
C GLU A 6 4.86 29.95 6.48
N VAL A 7 5.95 29.21 6.25
CA VAL A 7 5.92 27.76 6.03
C VAL A 7 5.45 27.09 7.32
N ARG A 8 4.14 26.86 7.42
CA ARG A 8 3.55 26.11 8.53
C ARG A 8 3.80 24.62 8.35
N ARG A 9 4.19 23.95 9.43
CA ARG A 9 4.41 22.51 9.43
C ARG A 9 3.08 21.77 9.28
N GLY A 10 2.95 20.96 8.24
CA GLY A 10 1.82 20.03 8.06
C GLY A 10 2.01 18.71 8.79
N LEU A 11 3.25 18.23 8.87
CA LEU A 11 3.59 17.03 9.64
C LEU A 11 3.71 17.39 11.12
N THR A 12 2.57 17.34 11.80
CA THR A 12 2.46 17.55 13.24
C THR A 12 2.19 16.23 13.95
N TRP A 13 2.35 16.20 15.28
CA TRP A 13 1.99 15.04 16.09
C TRP A 13 0.51 14.63 15.89
N ARG A 14 -0.39 15.60 15.64
CA ARG A 14 -1.81 15.33 15.35
C ARG A 14 -1.97 14.58 14.03
N SER A 15 -1.30 15.03 12.98
CA SER A 15 -1.32 14.33 11.68
C SER A 15 -0.69 12.94 11.77
N LEU A 16 0.38 12.78 12.56
CA LEU A 16 1.04 11.51 12.77
C LEU A 16 0.12 10.51 13.50
N LEU A 17 -0.54 10.93 14.57
CA LEU A 17 -1.50 10.11 15.30
C LEU A 17 -2.65 9.65 14.41
N ALA A 18 -3.15 10.52 13.54
CA ALA A 18 -4.21 10.17 12.60
C ALA A 18 -3.76 9.12 11.57
N LEU A 19 -2.54 9.24 11.05
CA LEU A 19 -1.95 8.25 10.15
C LEU A 19 -1.71 6.92 10.87
N THR A 20 -1.17 6.94 12.08
CA THR A 20 -0.95 5.73 12.89
C THR A 20 -2.26 5.06 13.28
N PHE A 21 -3.32 5.83 13.55
CA PHE A 21 -4.65 5.30 13.77
C PHE A 21 -5.19 4.57 12.52
N SER A 22 -5.02 5.16 11.35
CA SER A 22 -5.37 4.51 10.08
C SER A 22 -4.62 3.20 9.91
N LEU A 23 -3.31 3.20 10.17
CA LEU A 23 -2.47 2.01 10.09
C LEU A 23 -2.92 0.92 11.08
N ALA A 24 -3.09 1.26 12.35
CA ALA A 24 -3.34 0.29 13.41
C ALA A 24 -4.77 -0.25 13.44
N LEU A 25 -5.76 0.54 13.01
CA LEU A 25 -7.17 0.17 13.11
C LEU A 25 -7.82 -0.11 11.77
N VAL A 26 -7.58 0.75 10.77
CA VAL A 26 -8.24 0.61 9.47
C VAL A 26 -7.63 -0.53 8.67
N GLN A 27 -6.30 -0.71 8.71
CA GLN A 27 -5.68 -1.81 7.96
C GLN A 27 -6.13 -3.20 8.40
N PRO A 28 -6.14 -3.58 9.71
CA PRO A 28 -6.60 -4.91 10.10
C PRO A 28 -8.05 -5.18 9.72
N VAL A 29 -8.93 -4.16 9.81
CA VAL A 29 -10.33 -4.26 9.39
C VAL A 29 -10.44 -4.53 7.89
N MET A 30 -9.65 -3.80 7.08
CA MET A 30 -9.62 -4.02 5.63
C MET A 30 -9.12 -5.42 5.28
N ILE A 31 -8.03 -5.87 5.90
CA ILE A 31 -7.46 -7.22 5.69
C ILE A 31 -8.50 -8.28 6.06
N TYR A 32 -9.12 -8.17 7.24
CA TYR A 32 -10.14 -9.11 7.67
C TYR A 32 -11.32 -9.16 6.69
N TYR A 33 -11.83 -8.00 6.28
CA TYR A 33 -12.93 -7.92 5.31
C TYR A 33 -12.56 -8.59 3.98
N TYR A 34 -11.34 -8.36 3.48
CA TYR A 34 -10.86 -8.98 2.26
C TYR A 34 -10.76 -10.51 2.39
N LEU A 35 -10.26 -11.01 3.51
CA LEU A 35 -10.14 -12.45 3.74
C LEU A 35 -11.49 -13.16 3.81
N ILE A 36 -12.53 -12.53 4.36
CA ILE A 36 -13.87 -13.15 4.46
C ILE A 36 -14.71 -13.01 3.19
N SER A 37 -14.57 -11.89 2.47
CA SER A 37 -15.45 -11.54 1.36
C SER A 37 -14.80 -11.71 -0.01
N GLY A 38 -13.47 -11.78 -0.07
CA GLY A 38 -12.70 -11.70 -1.31
C GLY A 38 -12.80 -10.34 -2.01
N GLN A 39 -13.44 -9.34 -1.39
CA GLN A 39 -13.69 -8.03 -1.96
C GLN A 39 -12.88 -6.95 -1.24
N TRP A 40 -12.56 -5.90 -1.98
CA TRP A 40 -11.94 -4.72 -1.41
C TRP A 40 -12.95 -4.00 -0.51
N PHE A 41 -12.53 -3.67 0.70
CA PHE A 41 -13.38 -2.91 1.60
C PHE A 41 -13.64 -1.52 1.00
N PRO A 42 -14.90 -1.10 0.79
CA PRO A 42 -15.23 0.16 0.13
C PRO A 42 -15.06 1.37 1.07
N LEU A 43 -14.11 1.30 2.00
CA LEU A 43 -13.84 2.39 2.91
C LEU A 43 -12.97 3.41 2.21
N GLN A 44 -13.59 4.54 1.89
CA GLN A 44 -12.91 5.63 1.25
C GLN A 44 -11.99 6.32 2.26
N ALA A 45 -10.78 6.62 1.83
CA ALA A 45 -9.72 7.12 2.70
C ALA A 45 -10.09 8.44 3.43
N TRP A 46 -11.03 9.21 2.88
CA TRP A 46 -11.54 10.45 3.50
C TRP A 46 -12.31 10.23 4.80
N ILE A 47 -12.82 9.02 5.08
CA ILE A 47 -13.59 8.75 6.31
C ILE A 47 -12.71 8.98 7.54
N VAL A 48 -11.44 8.57 7.48
CA VAL A 48 -10.47 8.79 8.56
C VAL A 48 -10.18 10.29 8.73
N ILE A 49 -10.05 11.01 7.63
CA ILE A 49 -9.80 12.46 7.64
C ILE A 49 -10.98 13.20 8.29
N LEU A 50 -12.21 12.86 7.90
CA LEU A 50 -13.41 13.46 8.49
C LEU A 50 -13.51 13.16 9.98
N LEU A 51 -13.31 11.90 10.39
CA LEU A 51 -13.34 11.52 11.80
C LEU A 51 -12.34 12.36 12.63
N TRP A 52 -11.09 12.47 12.15
CA TRP A 52 -10.07 13.26 12.85
C TRP A 52 -10.34 14.76 12.81
N SER A 53 -10.92 15.27 11.73
CA SER A 53 -11.35 16.66 11.62
C SER A 53 -12.43 16.99 12.64
N GLU A 54 -13.44 16.13 12.79
CA GLU A 54 -14.53 16.31 13.76
C GLU A 54 -14.04 16.20 15.21
N ILE A 55 -13.18 15.21 15.51
CA ILE A 55 -12.57 15.09 16.84
C ILE A 55 -11.77 16.35 17.18
N ALA A 56 -10.95 16.83 16.25
CA ALA A 56 -10.14 18.04 16.44
C ALA A 56 -11.01 19.29 16.62
N HIS A 57 -12.11 19.38 15.86
CA HIS A 57 -13.09 20.46 15.99
C HIS A 57 -13.78 20.44 17.36
N TYR A 58 -14.23 19.27 17.82
CA TYR A 58 -14.86 19.08 19.12
C TYR A 58 -13.91 19.43 20.29
N LEU A 59 -12.62 19.10 20.15
CA LEU A 59 -11.58 19.46 21.13
C LEU A 59 -11.17 20.94 21.11
N GLY A 60 -11.83 21.77 20.30
CA GLY A 60 -11.58 23.22 20.20
C GLY A 60 -10.31 23.59 19.45
N SER A 61 -9.68 22.64 18.74
CA SER A 61 -8.43 22.86 17.99
C SER A 61 -8.53 22.25 16.59
N PRO A 62 -9.26 22.91 15.66
CA PRO A 62 -9.48 22.37 14.31
C PRO A 62 -8.16 22.15 13.57
N LEU A 63 -8.13 21.10 12.74
CA LEU A 63 -6.96 20.79 11.91
C LEU A 63 -6.67 21.92 10.92
N THR A 64 -5.39 22.25 10.79
CA THR A 64 -4.93 23.25 9.83
C THR A 64 -5.00 22.69 8.40
N LYS A 65 -5.04 23.58 7.40
CA LYS A 65 -5.00 23.18 5.99
C LYS A 65 -3.77 22.33 5.65
N GLN A 66 -2.63 22.61 6.30
CA GLN A 66 -1.40 21.85 6.11
C GLN A 66 -1.48 20.43 6.68
N GLU A 67 -2.10 20.26 7.86
CA GLU A 67 -2.34 18.93 8.44
C GLU A 67 -3.31 18.13 7.59
N LEU A 68 -4.40 18.75 7.14
CA LEU A 68 -5.36 18.13 6.21
C LEU A 68 -4.70 17.71 4.90
N PHE A 69 -3.81 18.54 4.35
CA PHE A 69 -3.05 18.19 3.14
C PHE A 69 -2.16 16.97 3.35
N ILE A 70 -1.47 16.87 4.49
CA ILE A 70 -0.65 15.70 4.84
C ILE A 70 -1.52 14.46 4.96
N LEU A 71 -2.65 14.53 5.68
CA LEU A 71 -3.57 13.41 5.76
C LEU A 71 -4.08 13.00 4.37
N LEU A 72 -4.46 13.96 3.52
CA LEU A 72 -4.96 13.68 2.18
C LEU A 72 -3.89 13.05 1.27
N SER A 73 -2.63 13.47 1.41
CA SER A 73 -1.51 12.98 0.60
C SER A 73 -1.08 11.57 1.02
N PHE A 74 -1.02 11.30 2.32
CA PHE A 74 -0.47 10.05 2.86
C PHE A 74 -1.53 9.01 3.23
N GLN A 75 -2.84 9.34 3.22
CA GLN A 75 -3.91 8.38 3.47
C GLN A 75 -3.83 7.17 2.52
N TRP A 76 -3.53 7.41 1.23
CA TRP A 76 -3.44 6.35 0.25
C TRP A 76 -2.27 5.45 0.57
N MET A 77 -1.14 5.98 1.02
CA MET A 77 -0.03 5.13 1.48
C MET A 77 -0.42 4.34 2.73
N ALA A 78 -1.11 4.97 3.69
CA ALA A 78 -1.59 4.29 4.89
C ALA A 78 -2.60 3.16 4.58
N SER A 79 -3.39 3.28 3.52
CA SER A 79 -4.43 2.29 3.16
C SER A 79 -4.01 1.29 2.07
N TYR A 80 -3.24 1.72 1.07
CA TYR A 80 -2.89 0.97 -0.14
C TYR A 80 -1.72 0.00 0.06
N TYR A 81 -0.79 0.29 0.97
CA TYR A 81 0.30 -0.65 1.27
C TYR A 81 -0.22 -1.96 1.89
N ALA A 82 -1.31 -1.92 2.65
CA ALA A 82 -2.01 -3.14 3.07
C ALA A 82 -2.53 -3.93 1.86
N GLY A 83 -2.97 -3.24 0.81
CA GLY A 83 -3.43 -3.85 -0.44
C GLY A 83 -2.33 -4.59 -1.21
N LEU A 84 -1.16 -3.95 -1.34
CA LEU A 84 0.01 -4.49 -2.04
C LEU A 84 0.55 -5.77 -1.41
N TYR A 85 0.58 -5.82 -0.06
CA TYR A 85 1.30 -6.87 0.69
C TYR A 85 0.40 -7.79 1.53
N SER A 86 -0.89 -7.50 1.72
CA SER A 86 -1.74 -8.23 2.68
C SER A 86 -3.21 -8.41 2.27
N MET A 87 -3.63 -7.88 1.12
CA MET A 87 -4.99 -8.04 0.60
C MET A 87 -4.98 -8.57 -0.83
N GLY A 88 -4.08 -9.51 -1.12
CA GLY A 88 -4.04 -10.22 -2.38
C GLY A 88 -3.59 -9.44 -3.60
N GLY A 89 -2.88 -8.32 -3.42
CA GLY A 89 -2.01 -7.76 -4.44
C GLY A 89 -0.99 -8.78 -4.95
N GLY A 90 -0.37 -8.48 -6.10
CA GLY A 90 0.65 -9.36 -6.72
C GLY A 90 1.86 -9.63 -5.82
N TYR A 91 2.08 -8.80 -4.80
CA TYR A 91 3.21 -8.84 -3.88
C TYR A 91 2.83 -9.31 -2.47
N ASP A 92 1.62 -9.87 -2.30
CA ASP A 92 1.22 -10.53 -1.07
C ASP A 92 1.92 -11.89 -0.95
N PHE A 93 3.14 -11.86 -0.42
CA PHE A 93 3.99 -13.04 -0.30
C PHE A 93 3.37 -14.14 0.56
N LEU A 94 2.60 -13.79 1.58
CA LEU A 94 1.95 -14.76 2.45
C LEU A 94 0.84 -15.51 1.72
N LYS A 95 -0.03 -14.78 1.02
CA LYS A 95 -1.05 -15.38 0.15
C LYS A 95 -0.41 -16.20 -0.96
N ASN A 96 0.61 -15.66 -1.62
CA ASN A 96 1.32 -16.34 -2.71
C ASN A 96 1.92 -17.65 -2.21
N MET A 97 2.56 -17.66 -1.05
CA MET A 97 3.10 -18.86 -0.41
C MET A 97 2.03 -19.89 -0.05
N TYR A 98 0.89 -19.45 0.49
CA TYR A 98 -0.26 -20.33 0.71
C TYR A 98 -0.76 -20.93 -0.62
N MET A 99 -0.91 -20.11 -1.67
CA MET A 99 -1.32 -20.57 -2.99
C MET A 99 -0.31 -21.50 -3.64
N ALA A 100 0.99 -21.38 -3.37
CA ALA A 100 2.01 -22.27 -3.89
C ALA A 100 2.02 -23.65 -3.21
N TYR A 101 1.93 -23.67 -1.87
CA TYR A 101 2.16 -24.88 -1.06
C TYR A 101 0.91 -25.39 -0.35
N SER A 102 -0.28 -25.01 -0.81
CA SER A 102 -1.53 -25.56 -0.27
C SER A 102 -1.80 -26.99 -0.75
N GLN A 103 -2.62 -27.74 0.00
CA GLN A 103 -3.08 -29.08 -0.38
C GLN A 103 -3.69 -29.14 -1.80
N PRO A 104 -4.55 -28.18 -2.22
CA PRO A 104 -5.01 -28.13 -3.61
C PRO A 104 -3.87 -27.99 -4.63
N SER A 105 -2.84 -27.21 -4.35
CA SER A 105 -1.71 -27.00 -5.27
C SER A 105 -0.89 -28.27 -5.46
N TYR A 106 -0.76 -29.10 -4.42
CA TYR A 106 -0.20 -30.44 -4.53
C TYR A 106 -1.12 -31.38 -5.30
N ALA A 107 -2.42 -31.37 -5.01
CA ALA A 107 -3.39 -32.22 -5.69
C ALA A 107 -3.47 -31.93 -7.19
N LEU A 108 -3.28 -30.68 -7.59
CA LEU A 108 -3.21 -30.23 -8.98
C LEU A 108 -1.84 -30.45 -9.64
N GLY A 109 -0.82 -30.87 -8.88
CA GLY A 109 0.54 -31.08 -9.39
C GLY A 109 1.26 -29.79 -9.82
N VAL A 110 0.78 -28.62 -9.37
CA VAL A 110 1.34 -27.31 -9.76
C VAL A 110 2.43 -26.81 -8.81
N ALA A 111 2.46 -27.32 -7.57
CA ALA A 111 3.41 -26.88 -6.54
C ALA A 111 4.89 -26.99 -6.97
N GLN A 112 5.22 -28.01 -7.77
CA GLN A 112 6.59 -28.23 -8.29
C GLN A 112 7.04 -27.21 -9.35
N TYR A 113 6.12 -26.48 -9.97
CA TYR A 113 6.41 -25.49 -11.01
C TYR A 113 6.51 -24.06 -10.46
N VAL A 114 6.36 -23.89 -9.14
CA VAL A 114 6.45 -22.59 -8.49
C VAL A 114 7.88 -22.07 -8.59
N PRO A 115 8.11 -20.92 -9.26
CA PRO A 115 9.45 -20.40 -9.41
C PRO A 115 9.96 -19.79 -8.11
N SER A 116 11.24 -20.01 -7.80
CA SER A 116 11.93 -19.49 -6.62
C SER A 116 11.99 -17.96 -6.56
N TRP A 117 11.87 -17.30 -7.71
CA TRP A 117 11.83 -15.85 -7.81
C TRP A 117 10.49 -15.25 -7.39
N TRP A 118 9.40 -16.03 -7.42
CA TRP A 118 8.08 -15.58 -6.98
C TRP A 118 7.89 -15.83 -5.49
N ILE A 119 8.27 -17.03 -5.02
CA ILE A 119 8.20 -17.46 -3.62
C ILE A 119 9.41 -18.37 -3.33
N PRO A 120 10.03 -18.30 -2.14
CA PRO A 120 11.04 -19.25 -1.70
C PRO A 120 10.63 -20.72 -1.82
N PRO A 121 11.56 -21.65 -2.08
CA PRO A 121 11.29 -23.09 -2.05
C PRO A 121 10.69 -23.56 -0.72
N GLU A 122 9.78 -24.53 -0.75
CA GLU A 122 9.06 -25.03 0.44
C GLU A 122 10.01 -25.45 1.58
N THR A 123 11.12 -26.13 1.25
CA THR A 123 12.10 -26.59 2.24
C THR A 123 12.69 -25.43 3.05
N GLU A 124 12.95 -24.30 2.39
CA GLU A 124 13.46 -23.09 3.04
C GLU A 124 12.36 -22.38 3.83
N VAL A 125 11.14 -22.34 3.31
CA VAL A 125 9.98 -21.78 4.03
C VAL A 125 9.76 -22.53 5.35
N LEU A 126 9.76 -23.86 5.33
CA LEU A 126 9.59 -24.69 6.52
C LEU A 126 10.72 -24.51 7.53
N ARG A 127 11.95 -24.26 7.06
CA ARG A 127 13.09 -23.91 7.91
C ARG A 127 12.84 -22.58 8.62
N ILE A 128 12.48 -21.53 7.88
CA ILE A 128 12.23 -20.19 8.43
C ILE A 128 11.09 -20.24 9.46
N TYR A 129 10.00 -20.96 9.18
CA TYR A 129 8.88 -21.12 10.12
C TYR A 129 9.27 -21.74 11.46
N ARG A 130 10.31 -22.59 11.49
CA ARG A 130 10.78 -23.24 12.72
C ARG A 130 11.83 -22.42 13.47
N GLU A 131 12.66 -21.67 12.75
CA GLU A 131 13.88 -21.07 13.29
C GLU A 131 13.78 -19.56 13.55
N VAL A 132 12.88 -18.83 12.87
CA VAL A 132 12.93 -17.36 12.80
C VAL A 132 11.58 -16.73 13.16
N SER A 133 11.58 -15.77 14.10
CA SER A 133 10.37 -15.00 14.47
C SER A 133 9.91 -13.99 13.40
N PHE A 134 10.82 -13.56 12.51
CA PHE A 134 10.55 -12.56 11.48
C PHE A 134 10.76 -13.12 10.06
N LEU A 135 9.68 -13.66 9.47
CA LEU A 135 9.66 -14.40 8.20
C LEU A 135 10.44 -13.70 7.06
N TYR A 136 10.33 -12.38 6.92
CA TYR A 136 10.84 -11.62 5.77
C TYR A 136 12.29 -11.14 5.87
N PHE A 137 12.96 -11.32 7.01
CA PHE A 137 14.35 -10.87 7.18
C PHE A 137 15.38 -11.93 6.80
N ASP A 138 14.93 -13.15 6.50
CA ASP A 138 15.81 -14.22 6.03
C ASP A 138 16.32 -13.93 4.59
N PRO A 139 17.61 -14.19 4.29
CA PRO A 139 18.20 -13.96 2.96
C PRO A 139 17.45 -14.63 1.80
N VAL A 140 16.71 -15.71 2.06
CA VAL A 140 15.95 -16.42 1.04
C VAL A 140 14.86 -15.52 0.41
N TRP A 141 14.34 -14.53 1.13
CA TRP A 141 13.37 -13.56 0.60
C TRP A 141 14.00 -12.46 -0.25
N LEU A 142 15.33 -12.33 -0.26
CA LEU A 142 16.02 -11.27 -0.99
C LEU A 142 15.67 -11.27 -2.49
N LEU A 143 15.60 -12.46 -3.10
CA LEU A 143 15.28 -12.59 -4.51
C LEU A 143 13.82 -12.15 -4.83
N PRO A 144 12.76 -12.71 -4.22
CA PRO A 144 11.39 -12.24 -4.42
C PRO A 144 11.18 -10.76 -4.13
N ILE A 145 11.78 -10.26 -3.04
CA ILE A 145 11.68 -8.85 -2.66
C ILE A 145 12.38 -7.96 -3.71
N SER A 146 13.57 -8.33 -4.16
CA SER A 146 14.31 -7.54 -5.15
C SER A 146 13.53 -7.41 -6.47
N ILE A 147 12.90 -8.48 -6.94
CA ILE A 147 12.09 -8.47 -8.16
C ILE A 147 10.84 -7.62 -8.00
N THR A 148 10.18 -7.72 -6.84
CA THR A 148 9.04 -6.89 -6.48
C THR A 148 9.41 -5.40 -6.49
N VAL A 149 10.51 -5.04 -5.86
CA VAL A 149 11.01 -3.66 -5.83
C VAL A 149 11.37 -3.18 -7.22
N LEU A 150 12.02 -4.00 -8.04
CA LEU A 150 12.32 -3.67 -9.44
C LEU A 150 11.04 -3.46 -10.26
N ALA A 151 10.03 -4.31 -10.09
CA ALA A 151 8.74 -4.16 -10.74
C ALA A 151 8.04 -2.85 -10.33
N MET A 152 8.12 -2.47 -9.04
CA MET A 152 7.61 -1.19 -8.55
C MET A 152 8.35 0.00 -9.19
N ILE A 153 9.68 -0.08 -9.29
CA ILE A 153 10.50 0.97 -9.93
C ILE A 153 10.13 1.11 -11.41
N PHE A 154 10.00 0.00 -12.13
CA PHE A 154 9.60 0.04 -13.53
C PHE A 154 8.17 0.53 -13.71
N GLY A 155 7.24 0.15 -12.83
CA GLY A 155 5.88 0.69 -12.81
C GLY A 155 5.88 2.21 -12.65
N PHE A 156 6.65 2.73 -11.69
CA PHE A 156 6.81 4.17 -11.48
C PHE A 156 7.38 4.88 -12.72
N ILE A 157 8.42 4.32 -13.34
CA ILE A 157 8.99 4.88 -14.58
C ILE A 157 7.96 4.88 -15.71
N ALA A 158 7.20 3.79 -15.84
CA ALA A 158 6.15 3.66 -16.85
C ALA A 158 5.05 4.70 -16.64
N ASP A 159 4.58 4.89 -15.40
CA ASP A 159 3.55 5.88 -15.06
C ASP A 159 3.99 7.31 -15.42
N VAL A 160 5.22 7.67 -15.06
CA VAL A 160 5.79 8.99 -15.40
C VAL A 160 5.92 9.14 -16.92
N SER A 161 6.44 8.12 -17.60
CA SER A 161 6.62 8.13 -19.06
C SER A 161 5.29 8.24 -19.79
N MET A 162 4.27 7.51 -19.34
CA MET A 162 2.91 7.60 -19.86
C MET A 162 2.29 8.96 -19.60
N GLY A 163 2.55 9.59 -18.45
CA GLY A 163 2.16 10.96 -18.17
C GLY A 163 2.74 11.96 -19.18
N TYR A 164 4.03 11.86 -19.49
CA TYR A 164 4.65 12.70 -20.53
C TYR A 164 4.13 12.40 -21.94
N PHE A 165 3.93 11.13 -22.27
CA PHE A 165 3.39 10.72 -23.56
C PHE A 165 1.99 11.27 -23.79
N THR A 166 1.09 11.08 -22.82
CA THR A 166 -0.29 11.57 -22.86
C THR A 166 -0.35 13.10 -22.88
N TYR A 167 0.51 13.79 -22.13
CA TYR A 167 0.65 15.24 -22.23
C TYR A 167 1.04 15.69 -23.65
N SER A 168 2.04 15.03 -24.25
CA SER A 168 2.48 15.37 -25.61
C SER A 168 1.36 15.14 -26.63
N LEU A 169 0.61 14.05 -26.50
CA LEU A 169 -0.48 13.72 -27.41
C LEU A 169 -1.65 14.68 -27.25
N TYR A 170 -2.21 14.76 -26.05
CA TYR A 170 -3.48 15.46 -25.81
C TYR A 170 -3.34 16.97 -25.69
N VAL A 171 -2.22 17.47 -25.13
CA VAL A 171 -2.03 18.92 -24.93
C VAL A 171 -1.32 19.57 -26.12
N LYS A 172 -0.26 18.97 -26.65
CA LYS A 172 0.53 19.60 -27.74
C LYS A 172 -0.02 19.31 -29.13
N VAL A 173 -0.36 18.05 -29.42
CA VAL A 173 -0.81 17.64 -30.76
C VAL A 173 -2.30 17.93 -30.93
N GLU A 174 -3.15 17.34 -30.08
CA GLU A 174 -4.61 17.49 -30.21
C GLU A 174 -5.13 18.83 -29.67
N LYS A 175 -4.37 19.48 -28.77
CA LYS A 175 -4.73 20.76 -28.12
C LYS A 175 -6.13 20.71 -27.53
N LEU A 176 -6.46 19.60 -26.88
CA LEU A 176 -7.73 19.45 -26.18
C LEU A 176 -7.84 20.56 -25.13
N GLN A 177 -9.01 21.21 -25.09
CA GLN A 177 -9.31 22.14 -24.01
C GLN A 177 -9.40 21.34 -22.71
N PHE A 178 -8.84 21.90 -21.64
CA PHE A 178 -8.97 21.31 -20.32
C PHE A 178 -10.47 21.25 -19.98
N PRO A 179 -10.99 20.09 -19.53
CA PRO A 179 -12.39 19.98 -19.11
C PRO A 179 -12.72 20.86 -17.90
#